data_AF-A0AB34IGB6-F1
#
_entry.id   AF-A0AB34IGB6-F1
#
_cell.length_a   1.000
_cell.length_b   1.000
_cell.length_c   1.000
_cell.angle_alpha   90.00
_cell.angle_beta   90.00
_cell.angle_gamma   90.00
#
_symmetry.space_group_name_H-M   'P 1'
#
loop_
_entity.id
_entity.type
_entity.pdbx_description
1 polymer ?
#
loop_
_entity_poly.entity_id
_entity_poly.type
_entity_poly.pdbx_seq_one_letter_code
_entity_poly.pdbx_strand_id
1 'polypeptide(L)'
;MASPPPPPAPRCEVRVRCSVRRLLRVSLQEQTFRATLHLEASWVEPELKQLSRRHAGVLHADAARSNQRQGVLVVLEDKEGTAFFAPRLALVNQEAGGAEAEEGWFTVFDDAPEAEAPPVVTYQWVTTSTFQETMDLRLFPMDVQDLGLLVQSFWEETHPTNAVALVENKKGRYMSFVNTFDFVQASEYRLFNRVGFRRLQSDPAESSSLKTYSRLLIVMRVNRYLGYWLFNVIAPLFILTSSLFASYAFEPEELEARTSITVTMLLSMVAFKYVISEQLPSISYATLVDWYVFCCFLCSYVVMVEQVLAKIQVIEEPRWTYTSAVRGAAEPASCSICLVVGTASWIGAHLLAFVVLLCVRIRRRAADQFWTIVLDALWLGPLDESCANEAAAMEMLLQAGVVGCRRIHIWTAEAAREALPHYNGSGTFAVLAFANAAATDGAKSALEGLIASGSLPGFARKDSVVEKLLPGYYELAQRQRKRPKSMFATLRNVARMSVHPSPH
;
A
#
# COMPACT_ATOMS: atom_id res chain seq x y z
N MET A 1 -34.21 -33.81 -2.31
CA MET A 1 -33.41 -32.89 -3.15
C MET A 1 -33.64 -31.49 -2.60
N ALA A 2 -32.59 -30.77 -2.18
CA ALA A 2 -32.74 -29.37 -1.80
C ALA A 2 -33.25 -28.59 -3.02
N SER A 3 -34.23 -27.70 -2.83
CA SER A 3 -34.69 -26.80 -3.87
C SER A 3 -33.51 -25.98 -4.43
N PRO A 4 -33.50 -25.69 -5.73
CA PRO A 4 -32.49 -24.80 -6.29
C PRO A 4 -32.53 -23.45 -5.55
N PRO A 5 -31.38 -22.77 -5.38
CA PRO A 5 -31.35 -21.48 -4.72
C PRO A 5 -32.22 -20.48 -5.49
N PRO A 6 -32.93 -19.57 -4.79
CA PRO A 6 -33.64 -18.49 -5.45
C PRO A 6 -32.66 -17.60 -6.22
N PRO A 7 -33.04 -17.13 -7.43
CA PRO A 7 -32.19 -16.26 -8.22
C PRO A 7 -32.03 -14.88 -7.55
N PRO A 8 -30.92 -14.16 -7.80
CA PRO A 8 -30.79 -12.77 -7.37
C PRO A 8 -31.80 -11.87 -8.09
N ALA A 9 -32.17 -10.80 -7.41
CA ALA A 9 -32.92 -9.69 -8.01
C ALA A 9 -32.15 -9.06 -9.20
N PRO A 10 -32.85 -8.46 -10.17
CA PRO A 10 -32.22 -7.79 -11.30
C PRO A 10 -31.32 -6.64 -10.83
N ARG A 11 -30.03 -6.70 -11.21
CA ARG A 11 -28.96 -5.78 -10.79
C ARG A 11 -28.69 -5.80 -9.28
N CYS A 12 -28.40 -6.98 -8.73
CA CYS A 12 -28.06 -7.14 -7.32
C CYS A 12 -26.64 -6.61 -7.03
N GLU A 13 -26.54 -5.48 -6.34
CA GLU A 13 -25.28 -4.97 -5.80
C GLU A 13 -25.09 -5.45 -4.36
N VAL A 14 -24.00 -6.18 -4.12
CA VAL A 14 -23.61 -6.63 -2.79
C VAL A 14 -22.49 -5.72 -2.30
N ARG A 15 -22.80 -4.90 -1.29
CA ARG A 15 -21.87 -3.97 -0.66
C ARG A 15 -21.09 -4.69 0.41
N VAL A 16 -19.77 -4.78 0.24
CA VAL A 16 -18.86 -5.45 1.14
C VAL A 16 -18.13 -4.43 2.00
N ARG A 17 -18.03 -4.73 3.29
CA ARG A 17 -17.23 -4.03 4.28
C ARG A 17 -16.28 -5.02 4.93
N CYS A 18 -15.06 -4.57 5.21
CA CYS A 18 -14.06 -5.36 5.91
C CYS A 18 -13.52 -4.59 7.12
N SER A 19 -13.61 -5.23 8.28
CA SER A 19 -12.99 -4.76 9.51
C SER A 19 -11.88 -5.75 9.89
N VAL A 20 -10.63 -5.36 9.69
CA VAL A 20 -9.49 -6.19 10.10
C VAL A 20 -9.31 -6.02 11.60
N ARG A 21 -9.74 -7.01 12.38
CA ARG A 21 -9.70 -6.96 13.85
C ARG A 21 -8.28 -7.12 14.36
N ARG A 22 -7.53 -8.07 13.79
CA ARG A 22 -6.12 -8.34 14.12
C ARG A 22 -5.38 -8.86 12.89
N LEU A 23 -4.21 -8.32 12.62
CA LEU A 23 -3.23 -8.94 11.74
C LEU A 23 -2.27 -9.73 12.64
N LEU A 24 -2.20 -11.05 12.48
CA LEU A 24 -1.48 -11.93 13.40
C LEU A 24 -0.04 -12.16 12.95
N ARG A 25 0.14 -12.49 11.67
CA ARG A 25 1.46 -12.81 11.10
C ARG A 25 1.52 -12.46 9.62
N VAL A 26 2.66 -11.98 9.16
CA VAL A 26 3.06 -11.81 7.77
C VAL A 26 4.33 -12.63 7.57
N SER A 27 4.26 -13.64 6.71
CA SER A 27 5.32 -14.61 6.45
C SER A 27 5.88 -14.39 5.05
N LEU A 28 7.14 -13.96 4.95
CA LEU A 28 7.79 -13.77 3.64
C LEU A 28 8.14 -15.09 2.98
N GLN A 29 8.64 -16.05 3.74
CA GLN A 29 9.06 -17.36 3.25
C GLN A 29 7.89 -18.12 2.61
N GLU A 30 6.74 -18.13 3.31
CA GLU A 30 5.53 -18.80 2.83
C GLU A 30 4.72 -17.92 1.87
N GLN A 31 5.05 -16.63 1.76
CA GLN A 31 4.25 -15.64 1.03
C GLN A 31 2.78 -15.65 1.47
N THR A 32 2.57 -15.63 2.78
CA THR A 32 1.25 -15.64 3.41
C THR A 32 1.10 -14.56 4.46
N PHE A 33 -0.14 -14.23 4.78
CA PHE A 33 -0.46 -13.47 5.97
C PHE A 33 -1.68 -14.07 6.68
N ARG A 34 -1.68 -14.00 8.00
CA ARG A 34 -2.74 -14.52 8.85
C ARG A 34 -3.45 -13.38 9.55
N ALA A 35 -4.76 -13.33 9.45
CA ALA A 35 -5.57 -12.25 10.01
C ALA A 35 -6.90 -12.74 10.57
N THR A 36 -7.39 -12.04 11.58
CA THR A 36 -8.77 -12.13 12.08
C THR A 36 -9.58 -11.01 11.45
N LEU A 37 -10.57 -11.38 10.66
CA LEU A 37 -11.39 -10.50 9.85
C LEU A 37 -12.82 -10.52 10.35
N HIS A 38 -13.48 -9.37 10.31
CA HIS A 38 -14.93 -9.26 10.41
C HIS A 38 -15.43 -8.66 9.10
N LEU A 39 -16.07 -9.51 8.31
CA LEU A 39 -16.57 -9.20 6.99
C LEU A 39 -18.08 -9.05 7.05
N GLU A 40 -18.58 -8.09 6.28
CA GLU A 40 -19.99 -7.76 6.23
C GLU A 40 -20.37 -7.56 4.76
N ALA A 41 -21.36 -8.31 4.29
CA ALA A 41 -21.93 -8.20 2.95
C ALA A 41 -23.39 -7.79 3.08
N SER A 42 -23.77 -6.67 2.46
CA SER A 42 -25.13 -6.14 2.53
C SER A 42 -25.72 -5.96 1.13
N TRP A 43 -26.96 -6.40 0.95
CA TRP A 43 -27.70 -6.26 -0.30
C TRP A 43 -29.16 -5.89 0.01
N VAL A 44 -29.85 -5.42 -1.02
CA VAL A 44 -31.27 -5.07 -0.92
C VAL A 44 -32.09 -6.25 -1.43
N GLU A 45 -33.11 -6.64 -0.67
CA GLU A 45 -34.01 -7.73 -1.05
C GLU A 45 -35.47 -7.22 -1.11
N PRO A 46 -35.98 -6.87 -2.31
CA PRO A 46 -37.32 -6.31 -2.47
C PRO A 46 -38.44 -7.26 -2.03
N GLU A 47 -38.26 -8.57 -2.18
CA GLU A 47 -39.29 -9.57 -1.85
C GLU A 47 -39.58 -9.63 -0.34
N LEU A 48 -38.59 -9.28 0.48
CA LEU A 48 -38.73 -9.19 1.94
C LEU A 48 -39.57 -7.99 2.40
N LYS A 49 -39.85 -7.00 1.53
CA LYS A 49 -40.61 -5.80 1.91
C LYS A 49 -42.01 -6.10 2.45
N GLN A 50 -42.70 -7.08 1.85
CA GLN A 50 -44.04 -7.46 2.30
C GLN A 50 -44.01 -8.14 3.68
N LEU A 51 -43.02 -9.00 3.90
CA LEU A 51 -42.82 -9.72 5.16
C LEU A 51 -42.36 -8.81 6.29
N SER A 52 -41.44 -7.89 6.00
CA SER A 52 -40.95 -6.89 6.97
C SER A 52 -42.09 -6.03 7.50
N ARG A 53 -43.01 -5.60 6.62
CA ARG A 53 -44.20 -4.82 6.98
C ARG A 53 -45.16 -5.56 7.90
N ARG A 54 -45.36 -6.87 7.68
CA ARG A 54 -46.24 -7.70 8.53
C ARG A 54 -45.70 -7.87 9.95
N HIS A 55 -44.38 -7.88 10.11
CA HIS A 55 -43.70 -8.18 11.39
C HIS A 55 -43.10 -6.94 12.07
N ALA A 56 -43.61 -5.74 11.77
CA ALA A 56 -43.17 -4.47 12.37
C ALA A 56 -41.64 -4.25 12.34
N GLY A 57 -40.97 -4.71 11.28
CA GLY A 57 -39.53 -4.50 11.06
C GLY A 57 -38.58 -5.46 11.80
N VAL A 58 -39.07 -6.41 12.60
CA VAL A 58 -38.22 -7.40 13.27
C VAL A 58 -38.34 -8.75 12.56
N LEU A 59 -37.36 -9.04 11.69
CA LEU A 59 -37.24 -10.32 11.00
C LEU A 59 -35.99 -11.06 11.49
N HIS A 60 -36.17 -12.30 11.91
CA HIS A 60 -35.08 -13.19 12.29
C HIS A 60 -34.81 -14.20 11.17
N ALA A 61 -33.58 -14.21 10.68
CA ALA A 61 -33.11 -15.28 9.80
C ALA A 61 -32.90 -16.56 10.62
N ASP A 62 -33.31 -17.69 10.05
CA ASP A 62 -33.07 -19.00 10.62
C ASP A 62 -31.64 -19.43 10.31
N ALA A 63 -30.76 -19.40 11.31
CA ALA A 63 -29.36 -19.78 11.16
C ALA A 63 -29.16 -21.26 10.78
N ALA A 64 -30.09 -22.15 11.13
CA ALA A 64 -29.97 -23.58 10.85
C ALA A 64 -30.33 -23.93 9.39
N ARG A 65 -31.25 -23.17 8.79
CA ARG A 65 -31.72 -23.37 7.41
C ARG A 65 -31.12 -22.40 6.40
N SER A 66 -30.57 -21.28 6.86
CA SER A 66 -29.84 -20.33 6.00
C SER A 66 -28.43 -20.83 5.73
N ASN A 67 -28.05 -20.89 4.46
CA ASN A 67 -26.70 -21.30 4.06
C ASN A 67 -26.19 -20.38 2.94
N GLN A 68 -25.24 -19.53 3.32
CA GLN A 68 -24.61 -18.58 2.43
C GLN A 68 -23.84 -19.26 1.27
N ARG A 69 -23.20 -20.41 1.52
CA ARG A 69 -22.45 -21.15 0.48
C ARG A 69 -23.39 -21.75 -0.57
N GLN A 70 -24.59 -22.14 -0.15
CA GLN A 70 -25.65 -22.61 -1.05
C GLN A 70 -26.38 -21.45 -1.74
N GLY A 71 -26.28 -20.24 -1.18
CA GLY A 71 -26.95 -19.03 -1.68
C GLY A 71 -28.40 -18.91 -1.22
N VAL A 72 -28.72 -19.45 -0.05
CA VAL A 72 -30.09 -19.51 0.49
C VAL A 72 -30.14 -18.81 1.85
N LEU A 73 -31.02 -17.82 1.96
CA LEU A 73 -31.44 -17.20 3.21
C LEU A 73 -32.82 -17.74 3.57
N VAL A 74 -33.03 -18.24 4.79
CA VAL A 74 -34.37 -18.66 5.24
C VAL A 74 -34.83 -17.72 6.33
N VAL A 75 -35.98 -17.08 6.13
CA VAL A 75 -36.63 -16.24 7.12
C VAL A 75 -37.86 -16.98 7.66
N LEU A 76 -37.98 -17.01 8.99
CA LEU A 76 -39.05 -17.70 9.70
C LEU A 76 -40.32 -16.84 9.77
N GLU A 77 -41.45 -17.42 9.39
CA GLU A 77 -42.81 -16.86 9.58
C GLU A 77 -43.66 -17.96 10.24
N ASP A 78 -44.13 -17.75 11.48
CA ASP A 78 -45.05 -18.66 12.19
C ASP A 78 -44.73 -20.17 12.12
N LYS A 79 -43.42 -20.52 12.17
CA LYS A 79 -42.81 -21.87 12.06
C LYS A 79 -42.62 -22.42 10.64
N GLU A 80 -43.16 -21.76 9.62
CA GLU A 80 -42.81 -22.03 8.22
C GLU A 80 -41.60 -21.17 7.81
N GLY A 81 -40.77 -21.68 6.90
CA GLY A 81 -39.54 -20.99 6.47
C GLY A 81 -39.60 -20.66 4.99
N THR A 82 -39.53 -19.38 4.66
CA THR A 82 -39.49 -18.92 3.26
C THR A 82 -38.03 -18.67 2.85
N ALA A 83 -37.64 -19.20 1.69
CA ALA A 83 -36.29 -19.11 1.15
C ALA A 83 -36.14 -17.87 0.25
N PHE A 84 -35.11 -17.09 0.49
CA PHE A 84 -34.70 -15.88 -0.21
C PHE A 84 -33.26 -15.99 -0.71
N PHE A 85 -32.89 -15.07 -1.59
CA PHE A 85 -31.55 -14.99 -2.16
C PHE A 85 -30.50 -14.67 -1.09
N ALA A 86 -29.37 -15.39 -1.14
CA ALA A 86 -28.13 -14.99 -0.48
C ALA A 86 -26.96 -15.02 -1.48
N PRO A 87 -26.04 -14.04 -1.43
CA PRO A 87 -24.87 -14.05 -2.29
C PRO A 87 -23.91 -15.17 -1.86
N ARG A 88 -23.49 -15.98 -2.83
CA ARG A 88 -22.50 -17.05 -2.64
C ARG A 88 -21.09 -16.47 -2.63
N LEU A 89 -20.62 -16.03 -1.49
CA LEU A 89 -19.28 -15.44 -1.32
C LEU A 89 -18.28 -16.48 -0.83
N ALA A 90 -17.06 -16.42 -1.32
CA ALA A 90 -15.91 -17.09 -0.69
C ALA A 90 -14.66 -16.24 -0.75
N LEU A 91 -13.72 -16.60 0.12
CA LEU A 91 -12.36 -16.08 0.14
C LEU A 91 -11.49 -16.98 -0.73
N VAL A 92 -11.04 -16.46 -1.87
CA VAL A 92 -10.40 -17.28 -2.92
C VAL A 92 -8.95 -17.60 -2.58
N ASN A 93 -8.23 -16.63 -2.00
CA ASN A 93 -6.82 -16.77 -1.65
C ASN A 93 -6.60 -17.30 -0.23
N GLN A 94 -7.59 -17.98 0.34
CA GLN A 94 -7.47 -18.63 1.65
C GLN A 94 -6.73 -19.97 1.51
N GLU A 95 -5.80 -20.26 2.42
CA GLU A 95 -5.00 -21.49 2.39
C GLU A 95 -5.85 -22.76 2.65
N ALA A 96 -5.44 -23.87 2.02
CA ALA A 96 -6.06 -25.19 2.20
C ALA A 96 -5.81 -25.71 3.62
N GLY A 97 -6.85 -25.65 4.44
CA GLY A 97 -6.81 -25.83 5.90
C GLY A 97 -7.99 -25.14 6.58
N GLY A 98 -8.58 -24.17 5.88
CA GLY A 98 -9.84 -23.52 6.26
C GLY A 98 -9.65 -22.51 7.38
N ALA A 99 -10.76 -21.91 7.80
CA ALA A 99 -10.78 -21.03 8.95
C ALA A 99 -10.72 -21.84 10.24
N GLU A 100 -9.85 -21.44 11.17
CA GLU A 100 -9.83 -22.05 12.51
C GLU A 100 -11.11 -21.77 13.29
N ALA A 101 -11.73 -20.61 13.03
CA ALA A 101 -13.02 -20.23 13.55
C ALA A 101 -13.74 -19.42 12.47
N GLU A 102 -14.96 -19.83 12.12
CA GLU A 102 -15.86 -19.11 11.23
C GLU A 102 -17.23 -19.05 11.89
N GLU A 103 -17.64 -17.86 12.31
CA GLU A 103 -18.96 -17.60 12.85
C GLU A 103 -19.66 -16.61 11.92
N GLY A 104 -20.82 -16.98 11.41
CA GLY A 104 -21.60 -16.14 10.50
C GLY A 104 -23.06 -16.08 10.89
N TRP A 105 -23.66 -14.91 10.76
CA TRP A 105 -25.08 -14.69 11.02
C TRP A 105 -25.65 -13.70 10.02
N PHE A 106 -26.96 -13.81 9.81
CA PHE A 106 -27.72 -12.87 8.99
C PHE A 106 -28.46 -11.90 9.88
N THR A 107 -28.58 -10.66 9.43
CA THR A 107 -29.42 -9.65 10.07
C THR A 107 -30.19 -8.92 8.97
N VAL A 108 -31.49 -8.76 9.18
CA VAL A 108 -32.35 -8.03 8.27
C VAL A 108 -32.67 -6.70 8.92
N PHE A 109 -32.31 -5.60 8.24
CA PHE A 109 -32.56 -4.24 8.69
C PHE A 109 -33.56 -3.57 7.77
N ASP A 110 -34.57 -2.95 8.36
CA ASP A 110 -35.43 -1.99 7.65
C ASP A 110 -34.79 -0.60 7.83
N ASP A 111 -33.90 -0.21 6.91
CA ASP A 111 -33.03 0.98 7.02
C ASP A 111 -33.77 2.30 6.68
N ALA A 112 -35.09 2.34 6.93
CA ALA A 112 -36.01 3.33 6.34
C ALA A 112 -36.51 4.40 7.34
N PRO A 113 -36.10 5.67 7.19
CA PRO A 113 -36.87 6.84 7.63
C PRO A 113 -38.01 7.21 6.67
N GLU A 114 -38.00 6.69 5.44
CA GLU A 114 -39.02 6.86 4.40
C GLU A 114 -39.77 5.54 4.18
N ALA A 115 -41.09 5.52 4.36
CA ALA A 115 -41.95 4.32 4.41
C ALA A 115 -41.94 3.38 3.16
N GLU A 116 -41.09 3.64 2.17
CA GLU A 116 -41.02 2.95 0.88
C GLU A 116 -39.70 2.23 0.56
N ALA A 117 -38.61 2.42 1.32
CA ALA A 117 -37.36 1.74 1.00
C ALA A 117 -37.46 0.20 1.22
N PRO A 118 -36.90 -0.64 0.33
CA PRO A 118 -36.82 -2.09 0.55
C PRO A 118 -35.83 -2.44 1.68
N PRO A 119 -36.06 -3.54 2.41
CA PRO A 119 -35.19 -3.94 3.52
C PRO A 119 -33.79 -4.34 3.02
N VAL A 120 -32.80 -4.09 3.86
CA VAL A 120 -31.39 -4.44 3.63
C VAL A 120 -31.08 -5.70 4.41
N VAL A 121 -30.64 -6.74 3.71
CA VAL A 121 -30.12 -7.95 4.34
C VAL A 121 -28.61 -7.79 4.49
N THR A 122 -28.10 -8.11 5.66
CA THR A 122 -26.68 -8.09 5.99
C THR A 122 -26.26 -9.48 6.43
N TYR A 123 -25.26 -10.05 5.76
CA TYR A 123 -24.53 -11.22 6.21
C TYR A 123 -23.22 -10.77 6.85
N GLN A 124 -23.03 -11.11 8.13
CA GLN A 124 -21.81 -10.82 8.87
C GLN A 124 -21.11 -12.14 9.18
N TRP A 125 -19.80 -12.17 8.98
CA TRP A 125 -19.00 -13.32 9.41
C TRP A 125 -17.64 -12.89 9.95
N VAL A 126 -17.22 -13.57 11.00
CA VAL A 126 -15.91 -13.41 11.62
C VAL A 126 -15.11 -14.65 11.30
N THR A 127 -13.92 -14.46 10.73
CA THR A 127 -13.03 -15.56 10.37
C THR A 127 -11.60 -15.27 10.77
N THR A 128 -10.90 -16.28 11.30
CA THR A 128 -9.44 -16.24 11.50
C THR A 128 -8.81 -17.25 10.54
N SER A 129 -8.01 -16.76 9.61
CA SER A 129 -7.45 -17.58 8.51
C SER A 129 -6.12 -17.06 7.99
N THR A 130 -5.40 -17.94 7.31
CA THR A 130 -4.19 -17.63 6.54
C THR A 130 -4.55 -17.43 5.07
N PHE A 131 -3.98 -16.39 4.47
CA PHE A 131 -4.21 -15.97 3.10
C PHE A 131 -2.88 -15.97 2.34
N GLN A 132 -2.92 -16.43 1.10
CA GLN A 132 -1.79 -16.40 0.18
C GLN A 132 -1.72 -15.04 -0.51
N GLU A 133 -0.52 -14.47 -0.58
CA GLU A 133 -0.27 -13.18 -1.23
C GLU A 133 1.11 -13.18 -1.89
N THR A 134 1.16 -12.80 -3.16
CA THR A 134 2.42 -12.70 -3.90
C THR A 134 3.12 -11.38 -3.57
N MET A 135 4.18 -11.44 -2.77
CA MET A 135 4.90 -10.24 -2.30
C MET A 135 6.00 -9.80 -3.28
N ASP A 136 6.17 -8.49 -3.48
CA ASP A 136 7.26 -7.93 -4.30
C ASP A 136 8.45 -7.56 -3.42
N LEU A 137 9.52 -8.36 -3.51
CA LEU A 137 10.70 -8.25 -2.64
C LEU A 137 11.89 -7.55 -3.32
N ARG A 138 11.74 -6.97 -4.52
CA ARG A 138 12.86 -6.34 -5.25
C ARG A 138 13.60 -5.28 -4.44
N LEU A 139 12.87 -4.57 -3.59
CA LEU A 139 13.41 -3.49 -2.76
C LEU A 139 13.54 -3.86 -1.30
N PHE A 140 13.42 -5.15 -0.98
CA PHE A 140 13.67 -5.66 0.36
C PHE A 140 15.05 -5.22 0.86
N PRO A 141 15.19 -4.72 2.10
CA PRO A 141 14.20 -4.62 3.19
C PRO A 141 13.46 -3.26 3.24
N MET A 142 13.59 -2.42 2.22
CA MET A 142 12.87 -1.14 2.09
C MET A 142 11.57 -1.28 1.30
N ASP A 143 10.96 -2.45 1.41
CA ASP A 143 9.75 -2.86 0.73
C ASP A 143 8.48 -2.39 1.47
N VAL A 144 7.41 -2.28 0.69
CA VAL A 144 6.06 -1.99 1.15
C VAL A 144 5.18 -3.03 0.50
N GLN A 145 4.46 -3.80 1.30
CA GLN A 145 3.66 -4.92 0.83
C GLN A 145 2.17 -4.58 0.92
N ASP A 146 1.45 -4.92 -0.15
CA ASP A 146 0.00 -4.91 -0.21
C ASP A 146 -0.49 -6.33 0.11
N LEU A 147 -1.21 -6.49 1.21
CA LEU A 147 -1.81 -7.74 1.63
C LEU A 147 -3.26 -7.75 1.15
N GLY A 148 -3.55 -8.58 0.15
CA GLY A 148 -4.84 -8.68 -0.51
C GLY A 148 -5.72 -9.77 0.09
N LEU A 149 -6.99 -9.44 0.29
CA LEU A 149 -8.05 -10.41 0.56
C LEU A 149 -8.97 -10.43 -0.66
N LEU A 150 -9.10 -11.59 -1.28
CA LEU A 150 -9.88 -11.74 -2.50
C LEU A 150 -11.25 -12.37 -2.19
N VAL A 151 -12.29 -11.55 -2.20
CA VAL A 151 -13.68 -11.99 -2.06
C VAL A 151 -14.27 -12.23 -3.46
N GLN A 152 -14.89 -13.38 -3.69
CA GLN A 152 -15.54 -13.70 -4.96
C GLN A 152 -17.00 -14.11 -4.73
N SER A 153 -17.89 -13.68 -5.62
CA SER A 153 -19.26 -14.20 -5.69
C SER A 153 -19.37 -15.31 -6.74
N PHE A 154 -19.91 -16.48 -6.40
CA PHE A 154 -20.19 -17.59 -7.33
C PHE A 154 -21.53 -17.42 -8.08
N TRP A 155 -21.88 -16.18 -8.38
CA TRP A 155 -22.98 -15.81 -9.26
C TRP A 155 -22.39 -15.18 -10.51
N GLU A 156 -22.87 -15.61 -11.67
CA GLU A 156 -22.35 -15.18 -12.97
C GLU A 156 -22.56 -13.67 -13.16
N GLU A 157 -21.47 -12.95 -13.41
CA GLU A 157 -21.50 -11.49 -13.57
C GLU A 157 -22.10 -11.08 -14.92
N THR A 158 -21.95 -11.91 -15.95
CA THR A 158 -22.46 -11.68 -17.31
C THR A 158 -23.90 -12.14 -17.50
N HIS A 159 -24.58 -12.61 -16.45
CA HIS A 159 -25.95 -13.08 -16.58
C HIS A 159 -26.88 -11.91 -16.90
N PRO A 160 -27.70 -11.98 -17.98
CA PRO A 160 -28.47 -10.83 -18.48
C PRO A 160 -29.48 -10.27 -17.47
N THR A 161 -30.01 -11.12 -16.58
CA THR A 161 -31.04 -10.73 -15.61
C THR A 161 -30.61 -10.85 -14.14
N ASN A 162 -29.61 -11.69 -13.83
CA ASN A 162 -29.38 -12.21 -12.47
C ASN A 162 -27.90 -12.05 -12.07
N ALA A 163 -27.27 -10.96 -12.50
CA ALA A 163 -25.88 -10.66 -12.20
C ALA A 163 -25.72 -10.10 -10.78
N VAL A 164 -24.63 -10.51 -10.12
CA VAL A 164 -24.23 -10.00 -8.81
C VAL A 164 -22.93 -9.21 -8.97
N ALA A 165 -22.94 -7.96 -8.51
CA ALA A 165 -21.75 -7.11 -8.51
C ALA A 165 -21.27 -6.87 -7.07
N LEU A 166 -20.01 -7.20 -6.79
CA LEU A 166 -19.38 -6.88 -5.50
C LEU A 166 -18.84 -5.46 -5.50
N VAL A 167 -19.25 -4.66 -4.52
CA VAL A 167 -18.89 -3.24 -4.43
C VAL A 167 -18.45 -2.88 -3.02
N GLU A 168 -17.60 -1.87 -2.87
CA GLU A 168 -17.23 -1.33 -1.56
C GLU A 168 -18.44 -0.66 -0.89
N ASN A 169 -18.63 -0.90 0.42
CA ASN A 169 -19.59 -0.15 1.21
C ASN A 169 -19.05 1.26 1.53
N LYS A 170 -19.61 2.28 0.85
CA LYS A 170 -19.22 3.69 1.00
C LYS A 170 -20.10 4.48 1.99
N LYS A 171 -21.02 3.84 2.72
CA LYS A 171 -21.84 4.54 3.73
C LYS A 171 -20.96 4.95 4.93
N GLY A 172 -20.96 6.23 5.28
CA GLY A 172 -20.09 6.82 6.31
C GLY A 172 -20.11 6.12 7.68
N ARG A 173 -21.28 5.62 8.12
CA ARG A 173 -21.44 4.90 9.41
C ARG A 173 -20.80 3.51 9.41
N TYR A 174 -20.54 2.92 8.25
CA TYR A 174 -20.12 1.53 8.07
C TYR A 174 -18.82 1.43 7.25
N MET A 175 -17.87 2.32 7.53
CA MET A 175 -16.56 2.30 6.87
C MET A 175 -15.75 1.06 7.25
N SER A 176 -14.99 0.58 6.28
CA SER A 176 -13.98 -0.46 6.47
C SER A 176 -12.77 0.11 7.20
N PHE A 177 -12.21 -0.65 8.15
CA PHE A 177 -11.09 -0.18 8.96
C PHE A 177 -10.11 -1.31 9.29
N VAL A 178 -8.89 -0.91 9.63
CA VAL A 178 -7.84 -1.82 10.13
C VAL A 178 -7.50 -1.43 11.56
N ASN A 179 -7.62 -2.37 12.48
CA ASN A 179 -7.12 -2.18 13.84
C ASN A 179 -5.59 -2.31 13.84
N THR A 180 -4.90 -1.21 14.18
CA THR A 180 -3.44 -1.16 14.23
C THR A 180 -2.87 -1.38 15.63
N PHE A 181 -3.69 -1.38 16.68
CA PHE A 181 -3.23 -1.43 18.07
C PHE A 181 -2.72 -2.81 18.49
N ASP A 182 -3.43 -3.87 18.08
CA ASP A 182 -3.14 -5.26 18.48
C ASP A 182 -2.24 -6.00 17.47
N PHE A 183 -1.46 -5.27 16.68
CA PHE A 183 -0.63 -5.88 15.64
C PHE A 183 0.65 -6.50 16.24
N VAL A 184 0.73 -7.83 16.26
CA VAL A 184 1.82 -8.59 16.92
C VAL A 184 3.20 -8.23 16.35
N GLN A 185 3.29 -8.07 15.03
CA GLN A 185 4.54 -7.70 14.34
C GLN A 185 4.71 -6.17 14.19
N ALA A 186 4.13 -5.35 15.07
CA ALA A 186 4.27 -3.90 15.05
C ALA A 186 5.71 -3.40 15.23
N SER A 187 6.62 -4.24 15.74
CA SER A 187 8.06 -3.96 15.83
C SER A 187 8.80 -4.17 14.50
N GLU A 188 8.28 -5.03 13.63
CA GLU A 188 8.88 -5.37 12.32
C GLU A 188 8.25 -4.56 11.18
N TYR A 189 6.91 -4.39 11.23
CA TYR A 189 6.16 -3.66 10.23
C TYR A 189 5.35 -2.52 10.85
N ARG A 190 5.15 -1.50 10.05
CA ARG A 190 4.13 -0.47 10.25
C ARG A 190 2.90 -0.81 9.42
N LEU A 191 1.79 -1.11 10.08
CA LEU A 191 0.48 -1.30 9.44
C LEU A 191 -0.19 0.06 9.18
N PHE A 192 -0.71 0.27 7.98
CA PHE A 192 -1.49 1.47 7.66
C PHE A 192 -2.95 1.29 8.11
N ASN A 193 -3.57 2.36 8.59
CA ASN A 193 -4.91 2.34 9.20
C ASN A 193 -6.06 2.41 8.18
N ARG A 194 -5.81 2.05 6.93
CA ARG A 194 -6.77 2.15 5.81
C ARG A 194 -6.85 0.84 5.06
N VAL A 195 -8.04 0.59 4.51
CA VAL A 195 -8.33 -0.52 3.61
C VAL A 195 -8.62 0.04 2.22
N GLY A 196 -7.94 -0.46 1.20
CA GLY A 196 -8.24 -0.17 -0.20
C GLY A 196 -9.18 -1.21 -0.80
N PHE A 197 -9.99 -0.80 -1.77
CA PHE A 197 -10.89 -1.70 -2.51
C PHE A 197 -10.62 -1.60 -4.00
N ARG A 198 -10.54 -2.74 -4.69
CA ARG A 198 -10.42 -2.82 -6.14
C ARG A 198 -11.41 -3.86 -6.66
N ARG A 199 -12.30 -3.43 -7.57
CA ARG A 199 -13.18 -4.35 -8.29
C ARG A 199 -12.38 -5.09 -9.35
N LEU A 200 -12.58 -6.40 -9.41
CA LEU A 200 -11.93 -7.32 -10.32
C LEU A 200 -13.00 -8.27 -10.90
N GLN A 201 -12.64 -8.99 -11.94
CA GLN A 201 -13.43 -10.08 -12.50
C GLN A 201 -12.59 -11.36 -12.47
N SER A 202 -13.24 -12.51 -12.31
CA SER A 202 -12.54 -13.78 -12.46
C SER A 202 -12.16 -14.03 -13.91
N ASP A 203 -11.05 -14.74 -14.12
CA ASP A 203 -10.73 -15.26 -15.43
C ASP A 203 -11.75 -16.36 -15.80
N PRO A 204 -12.40 -16.29 -16.99
CA PRO A 204 -13.26 -17.37 -17.48
C PRO A 204 -12.58 -18.75 -17.43
N ALA A 205 -11.27 -18.81 -17.68
CA ALA A 205 -10.51 -20.07 -17.74
C ALA A 205 -10.42 -20.80 -16.39
N GLU A 206 -10.63 -20.10 -15.27
CA GLU A 206 -10.64 -20.69 -13.93
C GLU A 206 -11.97 -21.41 -13.62
N SER A 207 -13.01 -21.19 -14.43
CA SER A 207 -14.33 -21.79 -14.26
C SER A 207 -14.52 -22.98 -15.19
N SER A 208 -14.98 -24.12 -14.66
CA SER A 208 -15.40 -25.27 -15.47
C SER A 208 -16.53 -24.94 -16.46
N SER A 209 -17.28 -23.88 -16.17
CA SER A 209 -18.37 -23.38 -17.01
C SER A 209 -17.96 -22.23 -17.93
N LEU A 210 -16.68 -21.83 -17.94
CA LEU A 210 -16.14 -20.69 -18.70
C LEU A 210 -16.85 -19.36 -18.42
N LYS A 211 -17.35 -19.20 -17.20
CA LYS A 211 -18.10 -18.03 -16.74
C LYS A 211 -17.21 -17.08 -15.94
N THR A 212 -17.53 -15.79 -16.05
CA THR A 212 -16.92 -14.73 -15.23
C THR A 212 -17.74 -14.46 -13.98
N TYR A 213 -17.04 -14.25 -12.88
CA TYR A 213 -17.58 -13.99 -11.56
C TYR A 213 -17.04 -12.67 -11.01
N SER A 214 -17.89 -11.94 -10.28
CA SER A 214 -17.48 -10.69 -9.64
C SER A 214 -16.50 -10.95 -8.49
N ARG A 215 -15.38 -10.23 -8.50
CA ARG A 215 -14.33 -10.28 -7.48
C ARG A 215 -14.12 -8.91 -6.86
N LEU A 216 -13.86 -8.89 -5.56
CA LEU A 216 -13.48 -7.69 -4.82
C LEU A 216 -12.20 -7.95 -4.07
N LEU A 217 -11.15 -7.23 -4.47
CA LEU A 217 -9.86 -7.24 -3.79
C LEU A 217 -9.85 -6.16 -2.71
N ILE A 218 -9.67 -6.59 -1.48
CA ILE A 218 -9.58 -5.75 -0.29
C ILE A 218 -8.12 -5.71 0.14
N VAL A 219 -7.49 -4.54 0.11
CA VAL A 219 -6.04 -4.38 0.30
C VAL A 219 -5.75 -3.68 1.62
N MET A 220 -4.93 -4.30 2.46
CA MET A 220 -4.30 -3.66 3.60
C MET A 220 -2.79 -3.53 3.31
N ARG A 221 -2.18 -2.42 3.73
CA ARG A 221 -0.76 -2.15 3.42
C ARG A 221 0.11 -2.26 4.66
N VAL A 222 1.30 -2.84 4.51
CA VAL A 222 2.34 -2.90 5.54
C VAL A 222 3.67 -2.35 5.01
N ASN A 223 4.43 -1.67 5.86
CA ASN A 223 5.75 -1.12 5.53
C ASN A 223 6.80 -1.63 6.52
N ARG A 224 7.89 -2.20 6.03
CA ARG A 224 8.94 -2.78 6.88
C ARG A 224 9.81 -1.72 7.55
N TYR A 225 10.16 -1.96 8.81
CA TYR A 225 11.20 -1.21 9.50
C TYR A 225 12.60 -1.69 9.11
N LEU A 226 13.46 -0.74 8.76
CA LEU A 226 14.80 -1.00 8.24
C LEU A 226 15.82 -1.32 9.36
N GLY A 227 15.53 -0.95 10.61
CA GLY A 227 16.53 -0.92 11.70
C GLY A 227 17.25 -2.25 11.91
N TYR A 228 16.49 -3.35 11.98
CA TYR A 228 17.05 -4.70 12.12
C TYR A 228 18.05 -5.03 11.00
N TRP A 229 17.63 -4.83 9.74
CA TRP A 229 18.45 -5.14 8.57
C TRP A 229 19.69 -4.25 8.47
N LEU A 230 19.60 -3.00 8.90
CA LEU A 230 20.75 -2.09 8.91
C LEU A 230 21.83 -2.58 9.89
N PHE A 231 21.46 -2.90 11.13
CA PHE A 231 22.42 -3.23 12.17
C PHE A 231 22.88 -4.69 12.18
N ASN A 232 22.02 -5.62 11.78
CA ASN A 232 22.34 -7.05 11.84
C ASN A 232 22.82 -7.63 10.50
N VAL A 233 22.55 -6.95 9.39
CA VAL A 233 22.88 -7.45 8.04
C VAL A 233 23.86 -6.52 7.32
N ILE A 234 23.48 -5.27 7.10
CA ILE A 234 24.28 -4.33 6.32
C ILE A 234 25.56 -3.91 7.07
N ALA A 235 25.46 -3.55 8.35
CA ALA A 235 26.62 -3.09 9.12
C ALA A 235 27.71 -4.17 9.31
N PRO A 236 27.39 -5.43 9.67
CA PRO A 236 28.40 -6.49 9.76
C PRO A 236 29.06 -6.78 8.41
N LEU A 237 28.29 -6.83 7.31
CA LEU A 237 28.86 -6.99 5.96
C LEU A 237 29.76 -5.82 5.56
N PHE A 238 29.39 -4.59 5.94
CA PHE A 238 30.24 -3.42 5.71
C PHE A 238 31.57 -3.53 6.45
N ILE A 239 31.56 -3.97 7.72
CA ILE A 239 32.79 -4.18 8.50
C ILE A 239 33.62 -5.31 7.89
N LEU A 240 33.00 -6.44 7.55
CA LEU A 240 33.68 -7.57 6.90
C LEU A 240 34.36 -7.14 5.59
N THR A 241 33.65 -6.46 4.71
CA THR A 241 34.19 -5.98 3.44
C THR A 241 35.27 -4.93 3.62
N SER A 242 35.12 -4.02 4.58
CA SER A 242 36.14 -3.00 4.88
C SER A 242 37.43 -3.64 5.42
N SER A 243 37.32 -4.75 6.15
CA SER A 243 38.48 -5.50 6.64
C SER A 243 39.30 -6.18 5.53
N LEU A 244 38.75 -6.33 4.31
CA LEU A 244 39.55 -6.79 3.15
C LEU A 244 40.77 -5.91 2.92
N PHE A 245 40.62 -4.59 3.07
CA PHE A 245 41.70 -3.66 2.78
C PHE A 245 42.89 -3.83 3.73
N ALA A 246 42.72 -4.48 4.89
CA ALA A 246 43.85 -4.82 5.76
C ALA A 246 44.90 -5.69 5.05
N SER A 247 44.55 -6.41 3.98
CA SER A 247 45.53 -7.14 3.16
C SER A 247 46.62 -6.22 2.57
N TYR A 248 46.32 -4.93 2.35
CA TYR A 248 47.28 -3.97 1.80
C TYR A 248 48.35 -3.52 2.81
N ALA A 249 48.23 -3.90 4.08
CA ALA A 249 49.25 -3.63 5.09
C ALA A 249 50.50 -4.52 4.92
N PHE A 250 50.37 -5.68 4.25
CA PHE A 250 51.48 -6.59 3.98
C PHE A 250 52.21 -6.21 2.70
N GLU A 251 53.48 -6.58 2.55
CA GLU A 251 54.26 -6.30 1.34
C GLU A 251 53.79 -7.15 0.14
N PRO A 252 53.89 -6.68 -1.12
CA PRO A 252 53.51 -7.44 -2.31
C PRO A 252 54.26 -8.77 -2.45
N GLU A 253 55.45 -8.90 -1.86
CA GLU A 253 56.17 -10.18 -1.82
C GLU A 253 55.39 -11.26 -1.06
N GLU A 254 54.66 -10.89 -0.01
CA GLU A 254 53.92 -11.76 0.91
C GLU A 254 52.51 -12.12 0.38
N LEU A 255 52.43 -12.65 -0.84
CA LEU A 255 51.17 -13.03 -1.48
C LEU A 255 50.35 -14.02 -0.62
N GLU A 256 51.01 -14.93 0.10
CA GLU A 256 50.34 -15.92 0.97
C GLU A 256 49.54 -15.25 2.09
N ALA A 257 50.11 -14.26 2.78
CA ALA A 257 49.42 -13.52 3.84
C ALA A 257 48.24 -12.71 3.27
N ARG A 258 48.45 -12.01 2.16
CA ARG A 258 47.44 -11.20 1.45
C ARG A 258 46.25 -12.03 0.98
N THR A 259 46.51 -13.15 0.34
CA THR A 259 45.47 -14.05 -0.20
C THR A 259 44.75 -14.80 0.91
N SER A 260 45.43 -15.18 1.99
CA SER A 260 44.81 -15.83 3.15
C SER A 260 43.69 -14.98 3.77
N ILE A 261 43.94 -13.67 3.98
CA ILE A 261 42.93 -12.73 4.48
C ILE A 261 41.74 -12.63 3.52
N THR A 262 42.03 -12.48 2.22
CA THR A 262 41.01 -12.31 1.18
C THR A 262 40.11 -13.54 1.05
N VAL A 263 40.70 -14.74 1.03
CA VAL A 263 39.98 -16.02 0.96
C VAL A 263 39.13 -16.26 2.22
N THR A 264 39.68 -15.96 3.40
CA THR A 264 38.93 -16.06 4.67
C THR A 264 37.71 -15.14 4.67
N MET A 265 37.85 -13.92 4.13
CA MET A 265 36.74 -12.98 4.05
C MET A 265 35.70 -13.40 3.01
N LEU A 266 36.13 -13.93 1.86
CA LEU A 266 35.23 -14.50 0.85
C LEU A 266 34.39 -15.64 1.43
N LEU A 267 35.01 -16.58 2.16
CA LEU A 267 34.30 -17.66 2.84
C LEU A 267 33.29 -17.11 3.86
N SER A 268 33.68 -16.08 4.62
CA SER A 268 32.81 -15.41 5.58
C SER A 268 31.60 -14.75 4.91
N MET A 269 31.78 -14.11 3.75
CA MET A 269 30.69 -13.53 2.97
C MET A 269 29.74 -14.59 2.42
N VAL A 270 30.26 -15.74 1.96
CA VAL A 270 29.43 -16.88 1.50
C VAL A 270 28.57 -17.40 2.65
N ALA A 271 29.17 -17.63 3.82
CA ALA A 271 28.44 -18.06 5.01
C ALA A 271 27.33 -17.05 5.39
N PHE A 272 27.64 -15.76 5.36
CA PHE A 272 26.66 -14.71 5.67
C PHE A 272 25.50 -14.66 4.66
N LYS A 273 25.80 -14.86 3.36
CA LYS A 273 24.77 -14.95 2.31
C LYS A 273 23.80 -16.11 2.57
N TYR A 274 24.29 -17.27 3.00
CA TYR A 274 23.43 -18.40 3.33
C TYR A 274 22.45 -18.06 4.47
N VAL A 275 22.93 -17.44 5.54
CA VAL A 275 22.08 -17.01 6.67
C VAL A 275 20.98 -16.04 6.23
N ILE A 276 21.29 -15.09 5.34
CA ILE A 276 20.27 -14.17 4.79
C ILE A 276 19.26 -14.93 3.92
N SER A 277 19.75 -15.85 3.08
CA SER A 277 18.89 -16.58 2.14
C SER A 277 17.85 -17.46 2.83
N GLU A 278 18.15 -17.93 4.05
CA GLU A 278 17.18 -18.68 4.85
C GLU A 278 15.99 -17.81 5.30
N GLN A 279 16.15 -16.48 5.42
CA GLN A 279 15.06 -15.59 5.85
C GLN A 279 14.15 -15.13 4.71
N LEU A 280 14.53 -15.39 3.45
CA LEU A 280 13.81 -14.97 2.26
C LEU A 280 13.21 -16.17 1.52
N PRO A 281 12.05 -16.01 0.84
CA PRO A 281 11.54 -17.05 -0.04
C PRO A 281 12.50 -17.25 -1.23
N SER A 282 12.44 -18.43 -1.85
CA SER A 282 13.15 -18.72 -3.09
C SER A 282 12.55 -17.92 -4.26
N ILE A 283 13.16 -16.78 -4.57
CA ILE A 283 12.77 -15.88 -5.66
C ILE A 283 13.80 -15.90 -6.79
N SER A 284 13.33 -15.73 -8.03
CA SER A 284 14.18 -15.78 -9.23
C SER A 284 14.93 -14.49 -9.54
N TYR A 285 14.59 -13.40 -8.86
CA TYR A 285 15.17 -12.08 -9.07
C TYR A 285 15.96 -11.63 -7.84
N ALA A 286 16.99 -10.81 -8.04
CA ALA A 286 17.82 -10.28 -6.97
C ALA A 286 17.10 -9.15 -6.21
N THR A 287 17.11 -9.24 -4.88
CA THR A 287 16.68 -8.15 -3.98
C THR A 287 17.77 -7.08 -3.87
N LEU A 288 17.45 -5.95 -3.23
CA LEU A 288 18.44 -4.91 -2.96
C LEU A 288 19.58 -5.42 -2.05
N VAL A 289 19.28 -6.30 -1.10
CA VAL A 289 20.30 -6.95 -0.25
C VAL A 289 21.19 -7.86 -1.08
N ASP A 290 20.62 -8.62 -2.02
CA ASP A 290 21.40 -9.48 -2.90
C ASP A 290 22.34 -8.67 -3.80
N TRP A 291 21.87 -7.55 -4.34
CA TRP A 291 22.72 -6.63 -5.10
C TRP A 291 23.85 -6.06 -4.25
N TYR A 292 23.57 -5.71 -2.99
CA TYR A 292 24.60 -5.24 -2.06
C TYR A 292 25.66 -6.32 -1.79
N VAL A 293 25.21 -7.53 -1.43
CA VAL A 293 26.10 -8.68 -1.21
C VAL A 293 26.90 -9.02 -2.47
N PHE A 294 26.30 -8.94 -3.66
CA PHE A 294 26.98 -9.16 -4.92
C PHE A 294 28.07 -8.13 -5.19
N CYS A 295 27.82 -6.84 -4.93
CA CYS A 295 28.85 -5.80 -5.02
C CYS A 295 30.01 -6.05 -4.06
N CYS A 296 29.73 -6.54 -2.85
CA CYS A 296 30.75 -6.95 -1.87
C CYS A 296 31.61 -8.13 -2.38
N PHE A 297 30.98 -9.12 -3.02
CA PHE A 297 31.71 -10.21 -3.69
C PHE A 297 32.58 -9.71 -4.83
N LEU A 298 32.04 -8.82 -5.67
CA LEU A 298 32.79 -8.25 -6.80
C LEU A 298 33.99 -7.43 -6.30
N CYS A 299 33.82 -6.66 -5.22
CA CYS A 299 34.92 -5.92 -4.58
C CYS A 299 36.02 -6.88 -4.08
N SER A 300 35.63 -7.94 -3.35
CA SER A 300 36.56 -8.99 -2.90
C SER A 300 37.31 -9.63 -4.06
N TYR A 301 36.63 -9.91 -5.16
CA TYR A 301 37.23 -10.49 -6.36
C TYR A 301 38.23 -9.53 -7.01
N VAL A 302 37.89 -8.24 -7.15
CA VAL A 302 38.80 -7.21 -7.69
C VAL A 302 40.05 -7.06 -6.83
N VAL A 303 39.90 -7.01 -5.51
CA VAL A 303 41.05 -6.98 -4.57
C VAL A 303 41.92 -8.21 -4.78
N MET A 304 41.33 -9.41 -4.88
CA MET A 304 42.10 -10.64 -5.11
C MET A 304 42.88 -10.61 -6.44
N VAL A 305 42.27 -10.11 -7.52
CA VAL A 305 42.94 -9.99 -8.82
C VAL A 305 44.09 -8.98 -8.75
N GLU A 306 43.88 -7.83 -8.12
CA GLU A 306 44.91 -6.81 -7.95
C GLU A 306 46.10 -7.34 -7.12
N GLN A 307 45.84 -8.09 -6.05
CA GLN A 307 46.88 -8.74 -5.24
C GLN A 307 47.77 -9.66 -6.08
N VAL A 308 47.18 -10.44 -6.99
CA VAL A 308 47.92 -11.32 -7.90
C VAL A 308 48.71 -10.52 -8.93
N LEU A 309 48.12 -9.47 -9.52
CA LEU A 309 48.79 -8.61 -10.49
C LEU A 309 49.97 -7.87 -9.87
N ALA A 310 49.82 -7.36 -8.65
CA ALA A 310 50.90 -6.71 -7.89
C ALA A 310 52.08 -7.67 -7.70
N LYS A 311 51.83 -8.95 -7.38
CA LYS A 311 52.89 -9.95 -7.27
C LYS A 311 53.58 -10.22 -8.62
N ILE A 312 52.83 -10.30 -9.72
CA ILE A 312 53.39 -10.54 -11.06
C ILE A 312 54.30 -9.38 -11.48
N GLN A 313 53.89 -8.13 -11.25
CA GLN A 313 54.71 -6.96 -11.57
C GLN A 313 56.04 -6.96 -10.81
N VAL A 314 56.03 -7.35 -9.53
CA VAL A 314 57.26 -7.53 -8.74
C VAL A 314 58.16 -8.62 -9.32
N ILE A 315 57.59 -9.69 -9.90
CA ILE A 315 58.34 -10.78 -10.54
C ILE A 315 58.88 -10.39 -11.92
N GLU A 316 58.20 -9.53 -12.70
CA GLU A 316 58.60 -9.10 -14.05
C GLU A 316 59.64 -7.97 -14.09
N GLU A 317 59.82 -7.22 -12.99
CA GLU A 317 60.94 -6.26 -12.85
C GLU A 317 62.23 -6.81 -12.13
N PRO A 318 62.82 -7.98 -12.45
CA PRO A 318 64.10 -8.37 -11.90
C PRO A 318 65.19 -8.03 -12.93
N ARG A 319 65.79 -6.85 -12.82
CA ARG A 319 67.24 -6.56 -13.00
C ARG A 319 67.55 -5.24 -13.71
N TRP A 320 68.53 -4.55 -13.10
CA TRP A 320 69.31 -3.39 -13.54
C TRP A 320 68.65 -2.01 -13.45
N THR A 321 68.70 -1.37 -12.27
CA THR A 321 69.41 -0.08 -12.02
C THR A 321 69.17 0.47 -10.60
N TYR A 322 70.28 0.76 -9.91
CA TYR A 322 70.52 1.69 -8.78
C TYR A 322 69.49 1.91 -7.63
N THR A 323 69.98 1.56 -6.43
CA THR A 323 69.60 1.98 -5.06
C THR A 323 68.38 1.32 -4.38
N SER A 324 68.68 0.32 -3.56
CA SER A 324 67.82 -0.23 -2.50
C SER A 324 67.29 0.81 -1.50
N ALA A 325 67.92 1.99 -1.41
CA ALA A 325 67.49 3.08 -0.54
C ALA A 325 66.28 3.89 -1.08
N VAL A 326 66.06 3.92 -2.41
CA VAL A 326 64.92 4.65 -3.01
C VAL A 326 63.69 3.74 -3.11
N ARG A 327 63.86 2.43 -3.36
CA ARG A 327 62.76 1.44 -3.36
C ARG A 327 62.12 1.29 -1.97
N GLY A 328 62.95 1.22 -0.91
CA GLY A 328 62.47 1.13 0.47
C GLY A 328 61.62 2.32 0.96
N ALA A 329 61.63 3.45 0.23
CA ALA A 329 60.77 4.60 0.52
C ALA A 329 59.54 4.69 -0.42
N ALA A 330 59.60 4.12 -1.63
CA ALA A 330 58.55 4.21 -2.65
C ALA A 330 57.55 3.03 -2.61
N GLU A 331 57.99 1.82 -2.28
CA GLU A 331 57.14 0.63 -2.15
C GLU A 331 56.12 0.72 -0.99
N PRO A 332 56.50 1.07 0.26
CA PRO A 332 55.52 1.26 1.33
C PRO A 332 54.56 2.41 1.06
N ALA A 333 54.98 3.42 0.29
CA ALA A 333 54.11 4.52 -0.13
C ALA A 333 53.02 4.04 -1.11
N SER A 334 53.35 3.17 -2.07
CA SER A 334 52.37 2.63 -3.03
C SER A 334 51.27 1.79 -2.37
N CYS A 335 51.64 0.86 -1.47
CA CYS A 335 50.67 0.03 -0.74
C CYS A 335 49.84 0.85 0.27
N SER A 336 50.46 1.84 0.93
CA SER A 336 49.76 2.76 1.82
C SER A 336 48.77 3.66 1.06
N ILE A 337 49.11 4.10 -0.15
CA ILE A 337 48.20 4.85 -1.02
C ILE A 337 47.03 3.95 -1.46
N CYS A 338 47.28 2.71 -1.90
CA CYS A 338 46.21 1.76 -2.27
C CYS A 338 45.29 1.44 -1.08
N LEU A 339 45.84 1.27 0.12
CA LEU A 339 45.06 1.09 1.36
C LEU A 339 44.14 2.30 1.60
N VAL A 340 44.69 3.52 1.60
CA VAL A 340 43.94 4.75 1.92
C VAL A 340 42.93 5.08 0.82
N VAL A 341 43.32 5.00 -0.45
CA VAL A 341 42.43 5.31 -1.59
C VAL A 341 41.35 4.22 -1.75
N GLY A 342 41.72 2.94 -1.59
CA GLY A 342 40.78 1.82 -1.64
C GLY A 342 39.73 1.90 -0.53
N THR A 343 40.17 2.09 0.72
CA THR A 343 39.24 2.26 1.85
C THR A 343 38.37 3.52 1.69
N ALA A 344 38.95 4.66 1.32
CA ALA A 344 38.20 5.90 1.15
C ALA A 344 37.20 5.82 -0.02
N SER A 345 37.56 5.20 -1.14
CA SER A 345 36.66 5.00 -2.28
C SER A 345 35.51 4.05 -1.93
N TRP A 346 35.80 2.96 -1.20
CA TRP A 346 34.78 2.03 -0.71
C TRP A 346 33.80 2.71 0.24
N ILE A 347 34.30 3.41 1.26
CA ILE A 347 33.49 4.16 2.21
C ILE A 347 32.68 5.23 1.48
N GLY A 348 33.30 5.96 0.55
CA GLY A 348 32.63 6.97 -0.28
C GLY A 348 31.50 6.40 -1.13
N ALA A 349 31.71 5.24 -1.76
CA ALA A 349 30.68 4.54 -2.54
C ALA A 349 29.52 4.08 -1.66
N HIS A 350 29.79 3.60 -0.44
CA HIS A 350 28.77 3.19 0.53
C HIS A 350 27.95 4.38 1.04
N LEU A 351 28.62 5.50 1.35
CA LEU A 351 27.95 6.74 1.75
C LEU A 351 27.07 7.28 0.62
N LEU A 352 27.56 7.28 -0.62
CA LEU A 352 26.78 7.70 -1.77
C LEU A 352 25.56 6.79 -1.98
N ALA A 353 25.74 5.47 -1.95
CA ALA A 353 24.66 4.50 -2.05
C ALA A 353 23.62 4.71 -0.93
N PHE A 354 24.07 4.92 0.31
CA PHE A 354 23.19 5.22 1.45
C PHE A 354 22.38 6.51 1.22
N VAL A 355 23.00 7.59 0.74
CA VAL A 355 22.30 8.85 0.42
C VAL A 355 21.28 8.65 -0.70
N VAL A 356 21.62 7.92 -1.76
CA VAL A 356 20.69 7.60 -2.85
C VAL A 356 19.50 6.79 -2.34
N LEU A 357 19.74 5.76 -1.54
CA LEU A 357 18.70 4.92 -0.94
C LEU A 357 17.81 5.73 0.03
N LEU A 358 18.40 6.63 0.81
CA LEU A 358 17.66 7.56 1.66
C LEU A 358 16.77 8.48 0.84
N CYS A 359 17.28 9.04 -0.27
CA CYS A 359 16.50 9.87 -1.18
C CYS A 359 15.34 9.09 -1.82
N VAL A 360 15.59 7.86 -2.26
CA VAL A 360 14.56 6.95 -2.79
C VAL A 360 13.50 6.68 -1.71
N ARG A 361 13.91 6.42 -0.47
CA ARG A 361 13.00 6.19 0.66
C ARG A 361 12.17 7.42 1.00
N ILE A 362 12.76 8.62 0.99
CA ILE A 362 12.04 9.88 1.21
C ILE A 362 11.00 10.10 0.09
N ARG A 363 11.39 9.90 -1.18
CA ARG A 363 10.48 9.99 -2.33
C ARG A 363 9.34 8.97 -2.24
N ARG A 364 9.62 7.74 -1.82
CA ARG A 364 8.59 6.69 -1.63
C ARG A 364 7.64 7.00 -0.48
N ARG A 365 8.15 7.45 0.67
CA ARG A 365 7.30 7.96 1.76
C ARG A 365 6.36 9.07 1.28
N ALA A 366 6.82 9.91 0.35
CA ALA A 366 5.96 10.92 -0.26
C ALA A 366 4.86 10.30 -1.16
N ALA A 367 5.13 9.19 -1.86
CA ALA A 367 4.15 8.45 -2.66
C ALA A 367 3.14 7.66 -1.81
N ASP A 368 3.56 7.09 -0.69
CA ASP A 368 2.72 6.36 0.29
C ASP A 368 1.83 7.28 1.15
N GLN A 369 1.76 8.55 0.80
CA GLN A 369 0.90 9.52 1.46
C GLN A 369 -0.58 9.15 1.40
N PHE A 370 -1.05 8.42 0.38
CA PHE A 370 -2.43 7.88 0.36
C PHE A 370 -2.77 7.04 1.60
N TRP A 371 -1.80 6.27 2.08
CA TRP A 371 -1.94 5.32 3.19
C TRP A 371 -1.60 5.91 4.55
N THR A 372 -0.77 6.97 4.59
CA THR A 372 -0.40 7.65 5.84
C THR A 372 -1.31 8.80 6.20
N ILE A 373 -1.92 9.43 5.21
CA ILE A 373 -2.65 10.67 5.42
C ILE A 373 -4.06 10.34 5.90
N VAL A 374 -4.22 10.35 7.22
CA VAL A 374 -5.48 10.74 7.88
C VAL A 374 -5.63 12.25 7.67
N LEU A 375 -5.86 12.69 6.42
CA LEU A 375 -6.51 13.98 6.28
C LEU A 375 -7.94 13.64 6.65
N ASP A 376 -8.34 14.03 7.85
CA ASP A 376 -9.72 14.41 8.04
C ASP A 376 -9.85 15.72 7.27
N ALA A 377 -10.62 15.68 6.19
CA ALA A 377 -10.85 16.84 5.34
C ALA A 377 -12.31 17.28 5.43
N LEU A 378 -12.51 18.58 5.24
CA LEU A 378 -13.84 19.17 5.09
C LEU A 378 -14.04 19.56 3.64
N TRP A 379 -15.23 19.29 3.14
CA TRP A 379 -15.77 19.87 1.94
C TRP A 379 -16.46 21.18 2.30
N LEU A 380 -16.16 22.25 1.56
CA LEU A 380 -16.79 23.56 1.68
C LEU A 380 -17.21 24.04 0.29
N GLY A 381 -18.52 24.18 0.05
CA GLY A 381 -19.03 24.74 -1.21
C GLY A 381 -20.55 24.89 -1.21
N PRO A 382 -21.12 25.60 -2.20
CA PRO A 382 -20.46 26.22 -3.35
C PRO A 382 -19.67 27.51 -3.02
N LEU A 383 -18.55 27.72 -3.69
CA LEU A 383 -17.72 28.93 -3.59
C LEU A 383 -18.06 29.94 -4.69
N ASP A 384 -17.78 31.23 -4.45
CA ASP A 384 -17.87 32.26 -5.48
C ASP A 384 -16.68 32.16 -6.46
N GLU A 385 -16.94 32.42 -7.74
CA GLU A 385 -15.96 32.28 -8.84
C GLU A 385 -14.75 33.22 -8.72
N SER A 386 -14.78 34.18 -7.80
CA SER A 386 -13.68 35.12 -7.54
C SER A 386 -12.48 34.49 -6.79
N CYS A 387 -12.63 33.29 -6.23
CA CYS A 387 -11.60 32.64 -5.43
C CYS A 387 -10.63 31.81 -6.27
N ALA A 388 -9.73 32.48 -7.00
CA ALA A 388 -8.78 31.80 -7.87
C ALA A 388 -7.51 31.28 -7.15
N ASN A 389 -7.22 31.71 -5.90
CA ASN A 389 -5.93 31.44 -5.26
C ASN A 389 -6.07 30.75 -3.89
N GLU A 390 -5.55 29.53 -3.78
CA GLU A 390 -5.53 28.69 -2.56
C GLU A 390 -4.85 29.39 -1.37
N ALA A 391 -3.84 30.25 -1.63
CA ALA A 391 -3.12 30.98 -0.57
C ALA A 391 -3.99 32.06 0.08
N ALA A 392 -4.77 32.81 -0.72
CA ALA A 392 -5.68 33.83 -0.21
C ALA A 392 -6.85 33.19 0.56
N ALA A 393 -7.37 32.06 0.07
CA ALA A 393 -8.40 31.31 0.78
C ALA A 393 -7.92 30.82 2.16
N MET A 394 -6.65 30.41 2.27
CA MET A 394 -6.05 30.01 3.55
C MET A 394 -5.97 31.16 4.54
N GLU A 395 -5.53 32.33 4.08
CA GLU A 395 -5.44 33.52 4.92
C GLU A 395 -6.82 33.96 5.43
N MET A 396 -7.83 33.94 4.56
CA MET A 396 -9.21 34.28 4.92
C MET A 396 -9.83 33.29 5.92
N LEU A 397 -9.51 32.00 5.83
CA LEU A 397 -9.96 31.01 6.83
C LEU A 397 -9.31 31.22 8.20
N LEU A 398 -8.02 31.57 8.21
CA LEU A 398 -7.32 31.88 9.46
C LEU A 398 -7.91 33.14 10.12
N GLN A 399 -8.21 34.18 9.33
CA GLN A 399 -8.89 35.39 9.82
C GLN A 399 -10.30 35.11 10.34
N ALA A 400 -11.01 34.14 9.74
CA ALA A 400 -12.32 33.68 10.19
C ALA A 400 -12.27 32.74 11.41
N GLY A 401 -11.08 32.48 11.99
CA GLY A 401 -10.93 31.67 13.21
C GLY A 401 -10.87 30.16 12.99
N VAL A 402 -10.72 29.68 11.74
CA VAL A 402 -10.56 28.25 11.45
C VAL A 402 -9.09 27.85 11.63
N VAL A 403 -8.76 27.38 12.83
CA VAL A 403 -7.38 27.00 13.20
C VAL A 403 -7.09 25.54 12.84
N GLY A 404 -5.86 25.26 12.42
CA GLY A 404 -5.39 23.88 12.19
C GLY A 404 -5.57 23.35 10.77
N CYS A 405 -6.10 24.16 9.85
CA CYS A 405 -6.10 23.84 8.42
C CYS A 405 -4.64 23.83 7.90
N ARG A 406 -4.19 22.69 7.38
CA ARG A 406 -2.83 22.52 6.83
C ARG A 406 -2.75 22.86 5.35
N ARG A 407 -3.81 22.56 4.59
CA ARG A 407 -3.90 22.77 3.15
C ARG A 407 -5.33 23.01 2.72
N ILE A 408 -5.48 23.77 1.64
CA ILE A 408 -6.74 24.01 0.97
C ILE A 408 -6.53 23.73 -0.51
N HIS A 409 -7.47 23.01 -1.11
CA HIS A 409 -7.51 22.78 -2.54
C HIS A 409 -8.86 23.21 -3.12
N ILE A 410 -8.83 24.11 -4.10
CA ILE A 410 -10.04 24.60 -4.77
C ILE A 410 -10.25 23.79 -6.05
N TRP A 411 -11.46 23.29 -6.24
CA TRP A 411 -11.86 22.45 -7.35
C TRP A 411 -12.96 23.12 -8.13
N THR A 412 -12.74 23.34 -9.43
CA THR A 412 -13.83 23.66 -10.35
C THR A 412 -14.66 22.41 -10.62
N ALA A 413 -15.95 22.60 -10.91
CA ALA A 413 -16.85 21.47 -11.18
C ALA A 413 -16.37 20.60 -12.35
N GLU A 414 -15.79 21.20 -13.38
CA GLU A 414 -15.23 20.49 -14.55
C GLU A 414 -14.02 19.61 -14.16
N ALA A 415 -13.06 20.17 -13.40
CA ALA A 415 -11.90 19.42 -12.95
C ALA A 415 -12.29 18.29 -11.99
N ALA A 416 -13.33 18.49 -11.18
CA ALA A 416 -13.87 17.47 -10.29
C ALA A 416 -14.55 16.32 -11.06
N ARG A 417 -15.32 16.62 -12.13
CA ARG A 417 -15.94 15.60 -13.00
C ARG A 417 -14.90 14.78 -13.78
N GLU A 418 -13.84 15.43 -14.26
CA GLU A 418 -12.72 14.74 -14.91
C GLU A 418 -12.01 13.79 -13.92
N ALA A 419 -11.87 14.21 -12.66
CA ALA A 419 -11.21 13.43 -11.63
C ALA A 419 -12.10 12.34 -10.99
N LEU A 420 -13.42 12.52 -10.95
CA LEU A 420 -14.39 11.64 -10.31
C LEU A 420 -15.59 11.38 -11.25
N PRO A 421 -15.74 10.16 -11.79
CA PRO A 421 -16.83 9.80 -12.70
C PRO A 421 -18.25 9.90 -12.11
N HIS A 422 -18.38 10.09 -10.79
CA HIS A 422 -19.65 10.13 -10.06
C HIS A 422 -19.94 11.48 -9.40
N TYR A 423 -19.10 12.51 -9.64
CA TYR A 423 -19.36 13.84 -9.10
C TYR A 423 -20.41 14.58 -9.95
N ASN A 424 -21.62 14.70 -9.41
CA ASN A 424 -22.75 15.40 -10.06
C ASN A 424 -22.89 16.87 -9.63
N GLY A 425 -21.96 17.40 -8.82
CA GLY A 425 -22.01 18.79 -8.38
C GLY A 425 -21.78 19.79 -9.52
N SER A 426 -22.38 20.97 -9.41
CA SER A 426 -22.31 22.04 -10.41
C SER A 426 -21.40 23.22 -10.01
N GLY A 427 -21.08 23.36 -8.72
CA GLY A 427 -20.33 24.51 -8.20
C GLY A 427 -18.85 24.21 -7.89
N THR A 428 -18.03 25.27 -7.90
CA THR A 428 -16.65 25.24 -7.38
C THR A 428 -16.68 24.98 -5.87
N PHE A 429 -15.77 24.17 -5.35
CA PHE A 429 -15.69 23.83 -3.92
C PHE A 429 -14.26 23.80 -3.41
N ALA A 430 -14.07 23.96 -2.11
CA ALA A 430 -12.79 23.78 -1.42
C ALA A 430 -12.76 22.47 -0.64
N VAL A 431 -11.59 21.83 -0.65
CA VAL A 431 -11.25 20.71 0.23
C VAL A 431 -10.22 21.21 1.25
N LEU A 432 -10.63 21.30 2.51
CA LEU A 432 -9.84 21.78 3.63
C LEU A 432 -9.24 20.58 4.36
N ALA A 433 -7.94 20.58 4.58
CA ALA A 433 -7.21 19.40 5.01
C ALA A 433 -6.58 19.61 6.40
N PHE A 434 -6.89 18.76 7.38
CA PHE A 434 -6.48 18.92 8.78
C PHE A 434 -5.56 17.80 9.29
N ALA A 435 -4.88 18.05 10.40
CA ALA A 435 -3.88 17.15 10.97
C ALA A 435 -4.45 15.89 11.65
N ASN A 436 -5.65 16.01 12.21
CA ASN A 436 -6.33 14.97 13.00
C ASN A 436 -7.85 15.24 13.07
N ALA A 437 -8.59 14.25 13.57
CA ALA A 437 -10.05 14.30 13.66
C ALA A 437 -10.54 15.42 14.58
N ALA A 438 -9.87 15.63 15.73
CA ALA A 438 -10.23 16.67 16.68
C ALA A 438 -10.16 18.09 16.08
N ALA A 439 -9.10 18.40 15.32
CA ALA A 439 -8.97 19.67 14.62
C ALA A 439 -10.04 19.83 13.53
N THR A 440 -10.44 18.72 12.90
CA THR A 440 -11.47 18.72 11.86
C THR A 440 -12.86 18.95 12.43
N ASP A 441 -13.18 18.32 13.57
CA ASP A 441 -14.45 18.51 14.26
C ASP A 441 -14.58 19.93 14.83
N GLY A 442 -13.49 20.48 15.38
CA GLY A 442 -13.42 21.88 15.79
C GLY A 442 -13.60 22.84 14.61
N ALA A 443 -12.88 22.61 13.51
CA ALA A 443 -12.99 23.44 12.30
C ALA A 443 -14.36 23.35 11.64
N LYS A 444 -14.99 22.17 11.65
CA LYS A 444 -16.36 21.98 11.15
C LYS A 444 -17.35 22.80 11.95
N SER A 445 -17.30 22.69 13.28
CA SER A 445 -18.19 23.44 14.18
C SER A 445 -18.01 24.95 14.02
N ALA A 446 -16.77 25.41 13.85
CA ALA A 446 -16.48 26.83 13.59
C ALA A 446 -17.08 27.29 12.25
N LEU A 447 -16.88 26.53 11.18
CA LEU A 447 -17.43 26.86 9.85
C LEU A 447 -18.97 26.82 9.83
N GLU A 448 -19.61 25.85 10.50
CA GLU A 448 -21.06 25.81 10.65
C GLU A 448 -21.59 27.03 11.43
N GLY A 449 -20.87 27.50 12.45
CA GLY A 449 -21.18 28.73 13.18
C GLY A 449 -21.04 30.00 12.31
N LEU A 450 -20.03 30.05 11.43
CA LEU A 450 -19.85 31.15 10.47
C LEU A 450 -20.97 31.16 9.40
N ILE A 451 -21.40 29.98 8.93
CA ILE A 451 -22.56 29.84 8.04
C ILE A 451 -23.83 30.37 8.72
N ALA A 452 -24.09 29.94 9.97
CA ALA A 452 -25.29 30.34 10.71
C ALA A 452 -25.35 31.85 11.01
N SER A 453 -24.20 32.48 11.26
CA SER A 453 -24.09 33.93 11.53
C SER A 453 -24.00 34.79 10.26
N GLY A 454 -23.90 34.18 9.07
CA GLY A 454 -23.72 34.89 7.81
C GLY A 454 -22.36 35.59 7.66
N SER A 455 -21.39 35.26 8.53
CA SER A 455 -20.03 35.82 8.56
C SER A 455 -19.02 34.91 7.86
N LEU A 456 -19.46 34.28 6.76
CA LEU A 456 -18.63 33.40 5.97
C LEU A 456 -17.39 34.13 5.41
N PRO A 457 -16.26 33.41 5.23
CA PRO A 457 -15.12 33.95 4.49
C PRO A 457 -15.58 34.47 3.13
N GLY A 458 -15.06 35.61 2.68
CA GLY A 458 -15.56 36.31 1.48
C GLY A 458 -15.50 35.56 0.15
N PHE A 459 -14.94 34.34 0.14
CA PHE A 459 -14.93 33.43 -1.00
C PHE A 459 -16.02 32.35 -0.97
N ALA A 460 -16.70 32.17 0.17
CA ALA A 460 -17.75 31.17 0.37
C ALA A 460 -19.13 31.83 0.22
N ARG A 461 -20.02 31.19 -0.54
CA ARG A 461 -21.37 31.70 -0.78
C ARG A 461 -22.26 31.50 0.45
N LYS A 462 -23.32 32.29 0.57
CA LYS A 462 -24.29 32.16 1.68
C LYS A 462 -24.99 30.80 1.73
N ASP A 463 -25.07 30.08 0.60
CA ASP A 463 -25.60 28.72 0.48
C ASP A 463 -24.53 27.63 0.65
N SER A 464 -23.31 27.99 1.10
CA SER A 464 -22.25 27.01 1.35
C SER A 464 -22.61 26.03 2.46
N VAL A 465 -22.35 24.75 2.22
CA VAL A 465 -22.47 23.68 3.20
C VAL A 465 -21.08 23.16 3.55
N VAL A 466 -20.89 22.74 4.80
CA VAL A 466 -19.65 22.14 5.28
C VAL A 466 -19.91 20.69 5.66
N GLU A 467 -19.24 19.77 4.99
CA GLU A 467 -19.37 18.34 5.27
C GLU A 467 -18.01 17.68 5.47
N LYS A 468 -17.96 16.60 6.26
CA LYS A 468 -16.75 15.77 6.30
C LYS A 468 -16.59 15.07 4.96
N LEU A 469 -15.41 15.20 4.36
CA LEU A 469 -15.11 14.57 3.09
C LEU A 469 -15.14 13.05 3.26
N LEU A 470 -16.02 12.37 2.53
CA LEU A 470 -16.12 10.92 2.54
C LEU A 470 -14.82 10.29 1.99
N PRO A 471 -14.41 9.11 2.47
CA PRO A 471 -13.17 8.42 2.08
C PRO A 471 -12.90 8.31 0.57
N GLY A 472 -13.95 8.13 -0.24
CA GLY A 472 -13.85 8.06 -1.70
C GLY A 472 -13.49 9.38 -2.41
N TYR A 473 -13.73 10.53 -1.77
CA TYR A 473 -13.45 11.85 -2.33
C TYR A 473 -12.05 12.36 -1.98
N TYR A 474 -11.30 11.70 -1.09
CA TYR A 474 -9.88 12.04 -0.85
C TYR A 474 -8.99 11.81 -2.07
N GLU A 475 -9.44 11.01 -3.05
CA GLU A 475 -8.77 10.91 -4.34
C GLU A 475 -8.66 12.26 -5.06
N LEU A 476 -9.62 13.18 -4.89
CA LEU A 476 -9.54 14.55 -5.43
C LEU A 476 -8.27 15.23 -4.91
N ALA A 477 -8.17 15.41 -3.59
CA ALA A 477 -7.04 16.08 -2.93
C ALA A 477 -5.67 15.49 -3.32
N GLN A 478 -5.63 14.22 -3.77
CA GLN A 478 -4.41 13.54 -4.17
C GLN A 478 -4.15 13.53 -5.69
N ARG A 479 -5.16 13.54 -6.57
CA ARG A 479 -4.96 13.52 -8.03
C ARG A 479 -4.36 14.82 -8.56
N GLN A 480 -4.68 15.97 -7.97
CA GLN A 480 -4.01 17.26 -8.24
C GLN A 480 -2.49 17.19 -7.97
N ARG A 481 -2.06 16.36 -7.02
CA ARG A 481 -0.64 16.13 -6.70
C ARG A 481 0.15 15.46 -7.84
N LYS A 482 -0.54 14.79 -8.76
CA LYS A 482 0.04 14.13 -9.93
C LYS A 482 0.07 15.00 -11.19
N ARG A 483 -0.54 16.20 -11.21
CA ARG A 483 -0.26 17.16 -12.29
C ARG A 483 1.09 17.81 -11.97
N PRO A 484 2.18 17.49 -12.71
CA PRO A 484 3.45 18.15 -12.47
C PRO A 484 3.25 19.65 -12.71
N LYS A 485 3.50 20.49 -11.70
CA LYS A 485 3.80 21.90 -11.93
C LYS A 485 5.10 21.96 -12.74
N SER A 486 4.95 21.97 -14.06
CA SER A 486 5.84 22.56 -15.07
C SER A 486 7.37 22.52 -14.86
N MET A 487 7.96 21.37 -14.51
CA MET A 487 9.40 21.16 -14.75
C MET A 487 9.62 20.31 -16.00
N PHE A 488 8.83 19.24 -16.18
CA PHE A 488 8.86 18.39 -17.37
C PHE A 488 8.15 18.99 -18.60
N ALA A 489 7.18 19.89 -18.42
CA ALA A 489 6.57 20.62 -19.54
C ALA A 489 7.57 21.62 -20.13
N THR A 490 8.36 22.28 -19.28
CA THR A 490 9.43 23.19 -19.67
C THR A 490 10.58 22.44 -20.34
N LEU A 491 11.02 21.30 -19.80
CA LEU A 491 12.03 20.44 -20.45
C LEU A 491 11.55 19.83 -21.78
N ARG A 492 10.26 19.46 -21.89
CA ARG A 492 9.67 18.95 -23.14
C ARG A 492 9.52 20.06 -24.20
N ASN A 493 9.29 21.30 -23.79
CA ASN A 493 9.24 22.45 -24.70
C ASN A 493 10.65 22.94 -25.08
N VAL A 494 11.62 22.88 -24.18
CA VAL A 494 13.05 23.17 -24.46
C VAL A 494 13.63 22.09 -25.40
N ALA A 495 13.30 20.81 -25.22
CA ALA A 495 13.71 19.73 -26.12
C ALA A 495 13.01 19.76 -27.49
N ARG A 496 11.85 20.43 -27.62
CA ARG A 496 11.20 20.67 -28.91
C ARG A 496 11.71 21.93 -29.62
N MET A 497 12.28 22.90 -28.89
CA MET A 497 12.88 24.09 -29.49
C MET A 497 14.28 23.85 -30.09
N SER A 498 14.94 22.72 -29.78
CA SER A 498 16.28 22.40 -30.29
C SER A 498 16.29 21.55 -31.57
N VAL A 499 15.15 21.31 -32.22
CA VAL A 499 15.06 20.54 -33.47
C VAL A 499 14.20 21.30 -34.50
N HIS A 500 14.71 22.44 -34.96
CA HIS A 500 14.37 22.97 -36.27
C HIS A 500 15.66 23.40 -36.96
N PRO A 501 16.12 22.70 -38.01
CA PRO A 501 17.03 23.30 -38.98
C PRO A 501 16.24 24.34 -39.78
N SER A 502 16.72 25.58 -39.83
CA SER A 502 16.17 26.61 -40.71
C SER A 502 16.33 26.16 -42.17
N PRO A 503 15.30 26.28 -43.02
CA PRO A 503 15.49 26.19 -44.45
C PRO A 503 15.87 27.57 -44.96
N HIS A 504 17.14 27.78 -45.31
CA HIS A 504 17.60 28.65 -46.38
C HIS A 504 19.05 28.30 -46.73
#